data_AF-A0A7V7JJE3-F1
#
_entry.id   AF-A0A7V7JJE3-F1
#
_cell.length_a   1.000
_cell.length_b   1.000
_cell.length_c   1.000
_cell.angle_alpha   90.00
_cell.angle_beta   90.00
_cell.angle_gamma   90.00
#
_symmetry.space_group_name_H-M   'P 1'
#
loop_
_entity.id
_entity.type
_entity.pdbx_description
1 polymer ?
#
loop_
_entity_poly.entity_id
_entity_poly.type
_entity_poly.pdbx_seq_one_letter_code
_entity_poly.pdbx_strand_id
1 'polypeptide(L)' 'MDVVLPRRRRGTNLTIDPVLVSAGKAAGLNLSKIAEDAIRSALRLTQQEQWLKENAEAIAAYNRRIDERGMLNEGLRQF' A
#
# COMPACT_ATOMS: atom_id res chain seq x y z
N MET A 1 15.88 -5.09 3.91
CA MET A 1 14.70 -5.79 4.46
C MET A 1 14.34 -5.11 5.76
N ASP A 2 13.33 -4.24 5.75
CA ASP A 2 12.87 -3.56 6.96
C ASP A 2 12.20 -4.57 7.90
N VAL A 3 12.98 -5.07 8.85
CA VAL A 3 12.45 -5.77 10.01
C VAL A 3 11.71 -4.74 10.86
N VAL A 4 10.39 -4.69 10.70
CA VAL A 4 9.53 -3.89 11.57
C VAL A 4 9.51 -4.54 12.95
N LEU A 5 10.40 -4.11 13.84
CA LEU A 5 10.37 -4.47 15.25
C LEU A 5 9.01 -4.06 15.86
N PRO A 6 8.44 -4.85 16.79
CA PRO A 6 7.19 -4.51 17.43
C PRO A 6 7.34 -3.20 18.21
N ARG A 7 6.92 -2.08 17.62
CA ARG A 7 6.87 -0.79 18.30
C ARG A 7 5.77 -0.87 19.35
N ARG A 8 6.08 -0.46 20.59
CA ARG A 8 5.06 -0.24 21.63
C ARG A 8 3.95 0.63 21.05
N ARG A 9 2.73 0.10 21.03
CA ARG A 9 1.54 0.85 20.63
C ARG A 9 1.35 2.00 21.60
N ARG A 10 1.26 3.22 21.07
CA ARG A 10 0.96 4.42 21.85
C ARG A 10 -0.48 4.83 21.54
N GLY A 11 -1.25 5.14 22.59
CA GLY A 11 -2.55 5.78 22.41
C GLY A 11 -2.37 7.09 21.63
N THR A 12 -3.12 7.25 20.55
CA THR A 12 -3.08 8.45 19.70
C THR A 12 -4.48 9.04 19.67
N ASN A 13 -4.60 10.36 19.79
CA ASN A 13 -5.90 11.02 19.74
C ASN A 13 -6.33 11.15 18.27
N LEU A 14 -7.49 10.60 17.93
CA LEU A 14 -8.08 10.69 16.59
C LEU A 14 -9.47 11.33 16.69
N THR A 15 -9.77 12.23 15.76
CA THR A 15 -11.12 12.76 15.59
C THR A 15 -11.91 11.79 14.71
N ILE A 16 -12.89 11.11 15.29
CA ILE A 16 -13.77 10.16 14.62
C ILE A 16 -15.20 10.46 15.07
N ASP A 17 -16.18 10.25 14.17
CA ASP A 17 -17.60 10.38 14.50
C ASP A 17 -17.94 9.52 15.75
N PRO A 18 -18.42 10.15 16.84
CA PRO A 18 -18.77 9.45 18.07
C PRO A 18 -19.90 8.43 17.90
N VAL A 19 -20.79 8.61 16.91
CA VAL A 19 -21.86 7.66 16.59
C VAL A 19 -21.26 6.37 16.03
N LEU A 20 -20.30 6.46 15.10
CA LEU A 20 -19.60 5.30 14.54
C LEU A 20 -18.78 4.56 15.60
N VAL A 21 -18.09 5.30 16.48
CA VAL A 21 -17.34 4.71 17.59
C VAL A 21 -18.28 3.92 18.51
N SER A 22 -19.43 4.48 18.85
CA SER A 22 -20.41 3.84 19.72
C SER A 22 -21.02 2.59 19.08
N ALA A 23 -21.43 2.69 17.81
CA ALA A 23 -21.96 1.56 17.05
C ALA A 23 -20.92 0.43 16.91
N GLY A 24 -19.67 0.76 16.60
CA GLY A 24 -18.59 -0.22 16.48
C GLY A 24 -18.25 -0.91 17.80
N LYS A 25 -18.24 -0.17 18.92
CA LYS A 25 -18.09 -0.76 20.26
C LYS A 25 -19.25 -1.69 20.60
N ALA A 26 -20.49 -1.28 20.34
CA ALA A 26 -21.69 -2.10 20.57
C ALA A 26 -21.67 -3.39 19.74
N ALA A 27 -21.10 -3.34 18.53
CA ALA A 27 -20.89 -4.50 17.67
C ALA A 27 -19.66 -5.36 18.05
N GLY A 28 -18.93 -5.03 19.12
CA GLY A 28 -17.75 -5.78 19.56
C GLY A 28 -16.52 -5.62 18.66
N LEU A 29 -16.47 -4.58 17.82
CA LEU A 29 -15.37 -4.36 16.89
C LEU A 29 -14.11 -3.84 17.59
N ASN A 30 -12.95 -4.32 17.15
CA ASN A 30 -11.67 -3.79 17.61
C ASN A 30 -11.29 -2.54 16.80
N LEU A 31 -11.80 -1.39 17.23
CA LEU A 31 -11.60 -0.10 16.56
C LEU A 31 -10.13 0.25 16.34
N SER A 32 -9.26 -0.08 17.30
CA SER A 32 -7.81 0.18 17.16
C SER A 32 -7.20 -0.64 16.03
N LYS A 33 -7.59 -1.90 15.89
CA LYS A 33 -7.10 -2.77 14.80
C LYS A 33 -7.61 -2.28 13.46
N ILE A 34 -8.90 -1.94 13.37
CA ILE A 34 -9.52 -1.40 12.15
C ILE A 34 -8.82 -0.11 11.71
N ALA A 35 -8.59 0.82 12.65
CA ALA A 35 -7.89 2.07 12.35
C ALA A 35 -6.45 1.82 11.88
N GLU A 36 -5.71 0.92 12.55
CA GLU A 36 -4.34 0.56 12.15
C GLU A 36 -4.29 -0.02 10.73
N ASP A 37 -5.20 -0.95 10.41
CA ASP A 37 -5.26 -1.60 9.10
C ASP A 37 -5.70 -0.63 7.99
N ALA A 38 -6.64 0.27 8.27
CA ALA A 38 -7.06 1.32 7.35
C ALA A 38 -5.91 2.29 7.03
N ILE A 39 -5.18 2.75 8.06
CA ILE A 39 -4.02 3.63 7.90
C ILE A 39 -2.92 2.93 7.09
N ARG A 40 -2.62 1.66 7.39
CA ARG A 40 -1.63 0.88 6.64
C ARG A 40 -2.00 0.76 5.17
N SER A 41 -3.29 0.56 4.88
CA SER A 41 -3.80 0.45 3.52
C SER A 41 -3.68 1.78 2.77
N ALA A 42 -4.09 2.88 3.39
CA ALA A 42 -3.94 4.22 2.82
C ALA A 42 -2.47 4.55 2.53
N LEU A 43 -1.56 4.27 3.47
CA LEU A 43 -0.13 4.50 3.29
C LEU A 43 0.46 3.68 2.14
N ARG A 44 0.03 2.43 1.95
CA ARG A 44 0.49 1.61 0.82
C ARG A 44 0.05 2.21 -0.52
N LEU A 45 -1.21 2.66 -0.61
CA LEU A 45 -1.74 3.28 -1.82
C LEU A 45 -0.97 4.56 -2.16
N THR A 46 -0.82 5.46 -1.19
CA THR A 46 -0.07 6.71 -1.40
C THR A 46 1.37 6.47 -1.82
N GLN A 47 2.06 5.50 -1.18
CA GLN A 47 3.43 5.16 -1.59
C GLN A 47 3.50 4.57 -2.99
N GLN A 48 2.54 3.73 -3.37
CA GLN A 48 2.45 3.20 -4.73
C GLN A 48 2.25 4.32 -5.76
N GLU A 49 1.33 5.24 -5.50
CA GLU A 49 1.09 6.39 -6.37
C GLU A 49 2.33 7.28 -6.51
N GLN A 50 3.02 7.52 -5.40
CA GLN A 50 4.26 8.30 -5.39
C GLN A 50 5.36 7.60 -6.20
N TRP A 51 5.55 6.29 -5.96
CA TRP A 51 6.53 5.50 -6.70
C TRP A 51 6.25 5.49 -8.21
N LEU A 52 4.98 5.35 -8.61
CA LEU A 52 4.60 5.41 -10.02
C LEU A 52 4.93 6.75 -10.66
N LYS A 53 4.71 7.86 -9.95
CA LYS A 53 5.08 9.20 -10.43
C LYS A 53 6.59 9.34 -10.58
N GLU A 54 7.35 8.92 -9.57
CA GLU A 54 8.81 9.00 -9.56
C GLU A 54 9.46 8.13 -10.63
N ASN A 55 8.85 6.98 -10.94
CA ASN A 55 9.41 6.02 -11.89
C ASN A 55 8.76 6.11 -13.27
N ALA A 56 7.89 7.09 -13.53
CA ALA A 56 7.15 7.21 -14.78
C ALA A 56 8.08 7.25 -16.01
N GLU A 57 9.18 8.02 -15.94
CA GLU A 57 10.15 8.11 -17.03
C GLU A 57 10.93 6.81 -17.23
N ALA A 58 11.34 6.16 -16.14
CA ALA A 58 12.05 4.88 -16.19
C ALA A 58 11.17 3.77 -16.77
N ILE A 59 9.90 3.73 -16.36
CA ILE A 59 8.89 2.81 -16.89
C ILE A 59 8.68 3.09 -18.39
N ALA A 60 8.53 4.35 -18.80
CA ALA A 60 8.34 4.71 -20.20
C ALA A 60 9.57 4.35 -21.06
N ALA A 61 10.78 4.59 -20.56
CA ALA A 61 12.02 4.21 -21.24
C ALA A 61 12.15 2.69 -21.37
N TYR A 62 11.80 1.94 -20.32
CA TYR A 62 11.78 0.48 -20.34
C TYR A 62 10.76 -0.06 -21.35
N ASN A 63 9.54 0.48 -21.36
CA ASN A 63 8.50 0.09 -22.30
C ASN A 63 8.93 0.32 -23.75
N ARG A 64 9.52 1.48 -24.07
CA ARG A 64 10.08 1.75 -25.40
C ARG A 64 11.15 0.72 -25.79
N ARG A 65 12.06 0.35 -24.87
CA ARG A 65 13.07 -0.69 -25.13
C ARG A 65 12.44 -2.04 -25.44
N ILE A 66 11.35 -2.39 -24.77
CA ILE A 66 10.63 -3.64 -25.01
C ILE A 66 9.95 -3.60 -26.39
N ASP A 67 9.32 -2.48 -26.75
CA ASP A 67 8.72 -2.31 -28.08
C ASP A 67 9.77 -2.40 -29.20
N GLU A 68 10.96 -1.83 -28.98
CA GLU A 68 12.05 -1.84 -29.97
C GLU A 68 12.79 -3.19 -30.07
N ARG A 69 13.00 -3.89 -28.95
CA ARG A 69 13.94 -5.02 -28.87
C ARG A 69 13.29 -6.35 -28.45
N GLY A 70 11.97 -6.38 -28.27
CA GLY A 70 11.25 -7.54 -27.79
C GLY A 70 11.53 -7.83 -26.30
N MET A 71 10.79 -8.81 -25.77
CA MET A 71 10.98 -9.23 -24.38
C MET A 71 12.29 -10.00 -24.21
N LEU A 72 12.92 -9.91 -23.03
CA LEU A 72 14.17 -10.63 -22.75
C LEU A 72 14.05 -12.16 -22.89
N ASN A 73 12.85 -12.71 -22.72
CA ASN A 73 12.56 -14.14 -22.81
C ASN A 73 11.87 -14.56 -24.12
N GLU A 74 11.80 -13.65 -25.08
CA GLU A 74 11.25 -13.92 -26.41
C GLU A 74 12.19 -14.92 -27.11
N GLY A 75 11.76 -16.18 -27.21
CA GLY A 75 12.57 -17.31 -27.69
C GLY A 75 12.84 -18.41 -26.65
N LEU A 76 12.57 -18.17 -25.37
CA LEU A 76 12.73 -19.17 -24.28
C LEU A 76 11.40 -19.71 -23.75
N ARG A 77 10.26 -19.13 -24.14
CA ARG A 77 8.93 -19.68 -23.82
C ARG A 77 8.62 -20.85 -24.75
N GLN A 78 8.72 -22.07 -24.22
CA GLN A 78 8.11 -23.26 -24.81
C GLN A 78 6.76 -23.50 -24.10
N PHE A 79 5.68 -23.68 -24.87
CA PHE A 79 4.36 -24.08 -24.37
C PHE A 79 4.20 -25.59 -24.50
#